data_AF-A0AB40BC62-F1
#
_entry.id   AF-A0AB40BC62-F1
#
_cell.length_a   1.000
_cell.length_b   1.000
_cell.length_c   1.000
_cell.angle_alpha   90.00
_cell.angle_beta   90.00
_cell.angle_gamma   90.00
#
_symmetry.space_group_name_H-M   'P 1'
#
loop_
_entity.id
_entity.type
_entity.pdbx_description
1 polymer ?
#
loop_
_entity_poly.entity_id
_entity_poly.type
_entity_poly.pdbx_seq_one_letter_code
_entity_poly.pdbx_strand_id
1 'polypeptide(L)'
;MPTAKRTIQLSALAEDLEAIVPTAPPPGGETPAPADFEVLQHRLVDIGSKVDEMGRRVDEVESFFERKKQLSDSGKKTAGKGKGRKVRIKVSEDEIDAEFMGVGISGAAPTMRMQEIIRRFGRILNQILQHQWAESFMDPVDVEGLQLHDYYEIIKKPMDFNTIKTRMEA
;
A
#
# COMPACT_ATOMS: atom_id res chain seq x y z
N MET A 1 11.67 -18.59 -12.20
CA MET A 1 11.25 -17.81 -13.36
C MET A 1 12.01 -16.48 -13.30
N PRO A 2 12.93 -16.19 -14.23
CA PRO A 2 13.63 -14.91 -14.22
C PRO A 2 12.67 -13.82 -14.74
N THR A 3 12.34 -12.86 -13.89
CA THR A 3 11.58 -11.68 -14.29
C THR A 3 12.51 -10.81 -15.14
N ALA A 4 12.28 -10.76 -16.45
CA ALA A 4 13.04 -9.93 -17.36
C ALA A 4 12.87 -8.46 -16.95
N LYS A 5 13.93 -7.86 -16.39
CA LYS A 5 14.00 -6.42 -16.13
C LYS A 5 13.92 -5.70 -17.48
N ARG A 6 12.78 -5.07 -17.75
CA ARG A 6 12.63 -4.15 -18.89
C ARG A 6 13.31 -2.83 -18.53
N THR A 7 14.64 -2.82 -18.57
CA THR A 7 15.41 -1.58 -18.62
C THR A 7 15.20 -0.97 -20.00
N ILE A 8 14.38 0.08 -20.09
CA ILE A 8 14.33 0.91 -21.29
C ILE A 8 15.58 1.78 -21.26
N GLN A 9 16.60 1.38 -22.01
CA GLN A 9 17.78 2.22 -22.24
C GLN A 9 17.35 3.41 -23.10
N LEU A 10 17.08 4.56 -22.46
CA LEU A 10 16.73 5.81 -23.14
C LEU A 10 17.85 6.31 -24.08
N SER A 11 19.07 5.83 -23.93
CA SER A 11 20.17 6.10 -24.85
C SER A 11 19.97 5.53 -26.26
N ALA A 12 19.16 4.46 -26.41
CA ALA A 12 18.93 3.81 -27.71
C ALA A 12 17.87 4.48 -28.58
N LEU A 13 17.15 5.49 -28.07
CA LEU A 13 16.22 6.32 -28.87
C LEU A 13 16.83 7.66 -29.30
N ALA A 14 18.06 7.97 -28.88
CA ALA A 14 18.73 9.21 -29.26
C ALA A 14 19.36 9.17 -30.66
N GLU A 15 19.61 7.97 -31.22
CA GLU A 15 20.29 7.83 -32.50
C GLU A 15 19.36 7.88 -33.73
N ASP A 16 18.04 7.89 -33.55
CA ASP A 16 17.07 7.95 -34.67
C ASP A 16 16.34 9.31 -34.79
N LEU A 17 16.87 10.34 -34.13
CA LEU A 17 16.35 11.71 -34.18
C LEU A 17 17.15 12.66 -35.10
N GLU A 18 18.29 12.24 -35.65
CA GLU A 18 19.03 13.03 -36.65
C GLU A 18 18.40 13.00 -38.05
N ALA A 19 17.40 12.14 -38.30
CA ALA A 19 16.69 12.10 -39.58
C ALA A 19 15.50 13.07 -39.69
N ILE A 20 15.17 13.81 -38.63
CA ILE A 20 14.10 14.81 -38.65
C ILE A 20 14.73 16.20 -38.55
N VAL A 21 15.40 16.61 -39.63
CA VAL A 21 15.60 18.03 -39.91
C VAL A 21 14.28 18.54 -40.53
N PRO A 22 13.48 19.37 -39.84
CA PRO A 22 12.32 19.97 -40.47
C PRO A 22 12.81 21.04 -41.46
N THR A 23 12.89 20.67 -42.74
CA THR A 23 13.30 21.57 -43.83
C THR A 23 12.28 22.67 -44.18
N ALA A 24 11.22 22.86 -43.40
CA ALA A 24 10.36 24.04 -43.53
C ALA A 24 9.53 24.27 -42.26
N PRO A 25 9.43 25.52 -41.77
CA PRO A 25 8.47 25.84 -40.71
C PRO A 25 7.03 25.74 -41.25
N PRO A 26 6.07 25.22 -40.49
CA PRO A 26 4.67 25.12 -40.90
C PRO A 26 4.06 26.53 -41.07
N PRO A 27 3.26 26.78 -42.12
CA PRO A 27 2.64 28.09 -42.33
C PRO A 27 1.57 28.32 -41.25
N GLY A 28 1.82 29.28 -40.36
CA GLY A 28 0.84 29.78 -39.39
C GLY A 28 1.01 29.33 -37.93
N GLY A 29 2.13 28.70 -37.56
CA GLY A 29 2.49 28.48 -36.16
C GLY A 29 3.65 29.38 -35.73
N GLU A 30 3.49 30.13 -34.65
CA GLU A 30 4.61 30.83 -34.01
C GLU A 30 5.68 29.80 -33.61
N THR A 31 6.90 29.94 -34.15
CA THR A 31 8.04 29.17 -33.67
C THR A 31 8.29 29.56 -32.21
N PRO A 32 8.32 28.62 -31.27
CA PRO A 32 8.60 28.93 -29.86
C PRO A 32 9.94 29.66 -29.77
N ALA A 33 10.01 30.69 -28.92
CA ALA A 33 11.22 31.48 -28.79
C ALA A 33 12.39 30.57 -28.37
N PRO A 34 13.63 30.83 -28.82
CA PRO A 34 14.78 29.99 -28.47
C PRO A 34 14.94 29.80 -26.95
N ALA A 35 14.55 30.80 -26.16
CA ALA A 35 14.51 30.73 -24.70
C ALA A 35 13.49 29.69 -24.17
N ASP A 36 12.35 29.52 -24.83
CA ASP A 36 11.33 28.53 -24.44
C ASP A 36 11.83 27.10 -24.68
N PHE A 37 12.64 26.91 -25.74
CA PHE A 37 13.24 25.63 -26.06
C PHE A 37 14.34 25.23 -25.06
N GLU A 38 15.20 26.17 -24.64
CA GLU A 38 16.21 25.93 -23.60
C GLU A 38 15.57 25.56 -22.25
N VAL A 39 14.47 26.22 -21.89
CA VAL A 39 13.71 25.88 -20.67
C VAL A 39 13.14 24.47 -20.76
N LEU A 40 12.62 24.06 -21.92
CA LEU A 40 12.13 22.71 -22.14
C LEU A 40 13.24 21.66 -22.09
N GLN A 41 14.42 21.96 -22.65
CA GLN A 41 15.59 21.09 -22.58
C GLN A 41 16.05 20.89 -21.13
N HIS A 42 16.17 21.97 -20.35
CA HIS A 42 16.55 21.88 -18.94
C HIS A 42 15.57 21.01 -18.15
N ARG A 43 14.26 21.20 -18.37
CA ARG A 43 13.22 20.39 -17.71
C ARG A 43 13.31 18.90 -18.07
N LEU A 44 13.64 18.56 -19.32
CA LEU A 44 13.84 17.17 -19.74
C LEU A 44 15.05 16.53 -19.05
N VAL A 45 16.15 17.28 -18.90
CA VAL A 45 17.35 16.82 -18.18
C VAL A 45 17.06 16.59 -16.69
N ASP A 46 16.32 17.51 -16.06
CA ASP A 46 15.90 17.37 -14.67
C ASP A 46 15.01 16.13 -14.46
N ILE A 47 14.04 15.93 -15.36
CA ILE A 47 13.15 14.77 -15.34
C ILE A 47 13.96 13.48 -15.53
N GLY A 48 14.88 13.44 -16.50
CA GLY A 48 15.75 12.28 -16.72
C GLY A 48 16.56 11.93 -15.47
N SER A 49 17.20 12.94 -14.88
CA SER A 49 17.97 12.79 -13.63
C SER A 49 17.09 12.26 -12.48
N LYS A 50 15.83 12.69 -12.41
CA LYS A 50 14.88 12.21 -11.40
C LYS A 50 14.43 10.78 -11.66
N VAL A 51 14.24 10.39 -12.91
CA VAL A 51 13.93 9.01 -13.31
C VAL A 51 15.08 8.07 -12.93
N ASP A 52 16.33 8.48 -13.16
CA ASP A 52 17.51 7.68 -12.77
C ASP A 52 17.64 7.54 -11.24
N GLU A 53 17.34 8.61 -10.50
CA GLU A 53 17.28 8.55 -9.04
C GLU A 53 16.20 7.59 -8.54
N MET A 54 15.00 7.64 -9.13
CA MET A 54 13.93 6.70 -8.81
C MET A 54 14.33 5.27 -9.13
N GLY A 55 14.98 5.03 -10.28
CA GLY A 55 15.49 3.71 -10.66
C GLY A 55 16.42 3.13 -9.59
N ARG A 56 17.40 3.91 -9.13
CA ARG A 56 18.33 3.48 -8.07
C ARG A 56 17.62 3.15 -6.76
N ARG A 57 16.62 3.95 -6.37
CA ARG A 57 15.82 3.70 -5.16
C ARG A 57 14.98 2.44 -5.26
N VAL A 58 14.44 2.14 -6.44
CA VAL A 58 13.69 0.91 -6.69
C VAL A 58 14.61 -0.32 -6.59
N ASP A 59 15.81 -0.26 -7.19
CA ASP A 59 16.80 -1.34 -7.07
C ASP A 59 17.26 -1.56 -5.62
N GLU A 60 17.38 -0.49 -4.82
CA GLU A 60 17.70 -0.59 -3.38
C GLU A 60 16.60 -1.32 -2.60
N VAL A 61 15.33 -0.97 -2.84
CA VAL A 61 14.18 -1.61 -2.20
C VAL A 61 14.08 -3.08 -2.62
N GLU A 62 14.26 -3.38 -3.91
CA GLU A 62 14.27 -4.76 -4.40
C GLU A 62 15.38 -5.59 -3.74
N SER A 63 16.59 -5.00 -3.62
CA SER A 63 17.72 -5.62 -2.93
C SER A 63 17.47 -5.85 -1.44
N PHE A 64 16.75 -4.93 -0.78
CA PHE A 64 16.35 -5.08 0.61
C PHE A 64 15.42 -6.29 0.81
N PHE A 65 14.44 -6.47 -0.07
CA PHE A 65 13.52 -7.61 0.00
C PHE A 65 14.22 -8.93 -0.30
N GLU A 66 15.13 -8.99 -1.29
CA GLU A 66 15.87 -10.21 -1.59
C GLU A 66 16.82 -10.60 -0.44
N ARG A 67 17.43 -9.60 0.22
CA ARG A 67 18.24 -9.80 1.43
C ARG A 67 17.40 -10.31 2.61
N LYS A 68 16.22 -9.73 2.84
CA LYS A 68 15.28 -10.18 3.89
C LYS A 68 14.81 -11.62 3.66
N LYS A 69 14.59 -12.01 2.39
CA LYS A 69 14.23 -13.37 1.99
C LYS A 69 15.32 -14.39 2.31
N GLN A 70 16.60 -14.08 2.03
CA GLN A 70 17.71 -14.98 2.38
C GLN A 70 17.91 -15.14 3.90
N LEU A 71 17.60 -14.12 4.69
CA LEU A 71 17.64 -14.21 6.16
C LEU A 71 16.49 -15.05 6.74
N SER A 72 15.38 -15.19 6.02
CA SER A 72 14.22 -16.01 6.45
C SER A 72 14.37 -17.51 6.16
N ASP A 73 15.24 -17.91 5.24
CA ASP A 73 15.42 -19.32 4.81
C ASP A 73 16.44 -20.10 5.67
N SER A 74 17.24 -19.40 6.49
CA SER A 74 18.26 -20.02 7.37
C SER A 74 17.78 -20.37 8.79
N GLY A 75 16.47 -20.29 9.05
CA GLY A 75 15.85 -20.60 10.35
C GLY A 75 15.35 -22.04 10.49
N LYS A 76 16.10 -23.06 10.06
CA LYS A 76 15.73 -24.47 10.30
C LYS A 76 16.88 -25.27 10.93
N LYS A 77 16.63 -25.69 12.18
CA LYS A 77 17.41 -26.52 13.14
C LYS A 77 18.33 -25.69 14.05
N THR A 78 18.22 -25.69 15.38
CA THR A 78 18.20 -26.83 16.31
C THR A 78 17.38 -26.58 17.60
N ALA A 79 17.02 -27.65 18.29
CA ALA A 79 16.32 -27.67 19.57
C ALA A 79 17.15 -27.11 20.74
N GLY A 80 16.53 -26.37 21.66
CA GLY A 80 17.14 -25.92 22.91
C GLY A 80 16.14 -25.34 23.90
N LYS A 81 15.84 -26.10 24.96
CA LYS A 81 15.01 -25.77 26.12
C LYS A 81 15.56 -24.52 26.84
N GLY A 82 14.73 -23.51 27.13
CA GLY A 82 15.17 -22.33 27.90
C GLY A 82 14.03 -21.48 28.47
N LYS A 83 14.03 -21.31 29.79
CA LYS A 83 13.05 -20.60 30.63
C LYS A 83 13.01 -19.08 30.37
N GLY A 84 11.79 -18.55 30.32
CA GLY A 84 11.35 -17.26 30.89
C GLY A 84 12.17 -16.00 30.61
N ARG A 85 11.58 -15.08 29.84
CA ARG A 85 11.68 -13.64 30.11
C ARG A 85 10.56 -12.87 29.42
N LYS A 86 9.76 -12.19 30.23
CA LYS A 86 8.69 -11.26 29.82
C LYS A 86 9.35 -10.03 29.18
N VAL A 87 9.06 -9.75 27.92
CA VAL A 87 9.51 -8.54 27.22
C VAL A 87 8.30 -7.77 26.70
N ARG A 88 8.29 -6.47 26.98
CA ARG A 88 7.24 -5.49 26.72
C ARG A 88 6.98 -5.38 25.21
N ILE A 89 5.71 -5.45 24.83
CA ILE A 89 5.24 -5.16 23.47
C ILE A 89 5.39 -3.66 23.22
N LYS A 90 6.25 -3.29 22.27
CA LYS A 90 6.18 -2.03 21.53
C LYS A 90 5.71 -2.42 20.12
N VAL A 91 4.51 -2.01 19.72
CA VAL A 91 4.05 -2.22 18.33
C VAL A 91 4.40 -0.96 17.55
N SER A 92 5.34 -1.09 16.61
CA SER A 92 5.58 -0.15 15.51
C SER A 92 4.55 -0.37 14.41
N GLU A 93 4.10 0.72 13.78
CA GLU A 93 2.93 0.81 12.90
C GLU A 93 3.04 0.16 11.52
N ASP A 94 4.13 -0.54 11.19
CA ASP A 94 4.35 -1.05 9.83
C ASP A 94 4.32 -2.58 9.80
N GLU A 95 3.15 -3.16 9.47
CA GLU A 95 3.03 -4.51 8.87
C GLU A 95 1.56 -4.76 8.46
N ILE A 96 1.19 -4.24 7.28
CA ILE A 96 0.06 -4.72 6.48
C ILE A 96 0.68 -5.56 5.36
N ASP A 97 0.98 -6.82 5.67
CA ASP A 97 1.55 -7.75 4.71
C ASP A 97 0.54 -8.14 3.64
N ALA A 98 1.00 -8.04 2.39
CA ALA A 98 0.30 -8.37 1.16
C ALA A 98 0.15 -9.90 0.99
N GLU A 99 -0.69 -10.53 1.79
CA GLU A 99 -1.07 -11.95 1.66
C GLU A 99 -2.39 -12.13 0.87
N PHE A 100 -2.74 -11.17 0.00
CA PHE A 100 -3.89 -11.28 -0.89
C PHE A 100 -3.45 -11.93 -2.21
N MET A 101 -3.85 -13.20 -2.37
CA MET A 101 -3.71 -14.06 -3.57
C MET A 101 -2.36 -14.78 -3.78
N GLY A 102 -2.17 -15.89 -3.06
CA GLY A 102 -1.21 -16.94 -3.42
C GLY A 102 -1.63 -18.29 -2.84
N VAL A 103 -1.88 -19.28 -3.69
CA VAL A 103 -2.60 -20.53 -3.37
C VAL A 103 -1.73 -21.55 -2.62
N GLY A 104 -2.32 -22.20 -1.61
CA GLY A 104 -1.81 -23.44 -1.01
C GLY A 104 -2.93 -24.15 -0.24
N ILE A 105 -3.52 -25.18 -0.84
CA ILE A 105 -4.54 -26.04 -0.21
C ILE A 105 -3.82 -27.01 0.72
N SER A 106 -3.93 -26.81 2.03
CA SER A 106 -3.71 -27.86 3.03
C SER A 106 -4.83 -27.80 4.07
N GLY A 107 -5.39 -28.95 4.41
CA GLY A 107 -6.70 -29.15 5.05
C GLY A 107 -6.85 -28.70 6.51
N ALA A 108 -6.28 -27.57 6.91
CA ALA A 108 -6.50 -26.86 8.18
C ALA A 108 -6.85 -25.37 7.97
N ALA A 109 -7.31 -25.02 6.76
CA ALA A 109 -7.26 -23.69 6.17
C ALA A 109 -8.37 -22.66 6.51
N PRO A 110 -9.62 -23.01 6.87
CA PRO A 110 -10.66 -21.99 7.08
C PRO A 110 -10.53 -21.22 8.40
N THR A 111 -10.20 -21.90 9.50
CA THR A 111 -10.15 -21.29 10.84
C THR A 111 -8.93 -20.39 11.02
N MET A 112 -7.77 -20.78 10.49
CA MET A 112 -6.54 -19.97 10.50
C MET A 112 -6.72 -18.67 9.69
N ARG A 113 -7.34 -18.74 8.51
CA ARG A 113 -7.68 -17.55 7.72
C ARG A 113 -8.69 -16.65 8.43
N MET A 114 -9.72 -17.23 9.05
CA MET A 114 -10.72 -16.45 9.79
C MET A 114 -10.11 -15.72 10.99
N GLN A 115 -9.24 -16.40 11.75
CA GLN A 115 -8.54 -15.78 12.87
C GLN A 115 -7.68 -14.61 12.44
N GLU A 116 -7.00 -14.70 11.28
CA GLU A 116 -6.19 -13.60 10.77
C GLU A 116 -7.04 -12.40 10.35
N ILE A 117 -8.18 -12.65 9.71
CA ILE A 117 -9.16 -11.60 9.38
C ILE A 117 -9.66 -10.90 10.65
N ILE A 118 -10.03 -11.65 11.68
CA ILE A 118 -10.50 -11.09 12.96
C ILE A 118 -9.40 -10.24 13.62
N ARG A 119 -8.14 -10.70 13.61
CA ARG A 119 -7.00 -9.93 14.13
C ARG A 119 -6.79 -8.62 13.37
N ARG A 120 -6.81 -8.66 12.04
CA ARG A 120 -6.67 -7.45 11.21
C ARG A 120 -7.84 -6.50 11.41
N PHE A 121 -9.06 -7.01 11.45
CA PHE A 121 -10.25 -6.21 11.70
C PHE A 121 -10.19 -5.56 13.10
N GLY A 122 -9.68 -6.26 14.12
CA GLY A 122 -9.46 -5.69 15.45
C GLY A 122 -8.51 -4.50 15.46
N ARG A 123 -7.45 -4.53 14.64
CA ARG A 123 -6.56 -3.36 14.47
C ARG A 123 -7.30 -2.16 13.88
N ILE A 124 -8.08 -2.39 12.82
CA ILE A 124 -8.87 -1.33 12.15
C ILE A 124 -9.93 -0.78 13.11
N LEU A 125 -10.65 -1.65 13.82
CA LEU A 125 -11.65 -1.25 14.79
C LEU A 125 -11.04 -0.37 15.88
N ASN A 126 -9.87 -0.74 16.43
CA ASN A 126 -9.17 0.07 17.42
C ASN A 126 -8.76 1.46 16.90
N GLN A 127 -8.37 1.58 15.63
CA GLN A 127 -8.09 2.88 15.00
C GLN A 127 -9.36 3.73 14.88
N ILE A 128 -10.47 3.13 14.46
CA ILE A 128 -11.77 3.82 14.33
C ILE A 128 -12.25 4.29 15.72
N LEU A 129 -12.13 3.47 16.76
CA LEU A 129 -12.57 3.80 18.12
C LEU A 129 -11.82 4.99 18.74
N GLN A 130 -10.60 5.29 18.27
CA GLN A 130 -9.82 6.44 18.74
C GLN A 130 -10.20 7.75 18.03
N HIS A 131 -11.05 7.70 17.01
CA HIS A 131 -11.47 8.88 16.29
C HIS A 131 -12.42 9.75 17.14
N GLN A 132 -12.29 11.07 17.03
CA GLN A 132 -13.11 12.05 17.78
C GLN A 132 -14.63 11.89 17.59
N TRP A 133 -15.08 11.26 16.51
CA TRP A 133 -16.50 11.02 16.22
C TRP A 133 -16.95 9.60 16.52
N ALA A 134 -16.07 8.76 17.08
CA ALA A 134 -16.40 7.38 17.37
C ALA A 134 -17.46 7.24 18.47
N GLU A 135 -17.54 8.23 19.37
CA GLU A 135 -18.49 8.25 20.49
C GLU A 135 -19.94 8.08 20.03
N SER A 136 -20.36 8.77 18.97
CA SER A 136 -21.72 8.67 18.41
C SER A 136 -22.11 7.27 17.91
N PHE A 137 -21.14 6.36 17.77
CA PHE A 137 -21.33 5.00 17.26
C PHE A 137 -20.97 3.94 18.31
N MET A 138 -20.66 4.32 19.56
CA MET A 138 -20.31 3.34 20.61
C MET A 138 -21.49 2.46 20.97
N ASP A 139 -22.66 3.07 21.14
CA ASP A 139 -23.90 2.44 21.56
C ASP A 139 -24.98 2.58 20.47
N PRO A 140 -26.05 1.76 20.51
CA PRO A 140 -27.18 1.91 19.61
C PRO A 140 -27.76 3.33 19.64
N VAL A 141 -28.25 3.81 18.50
CA VAL A 141 -28.89 5.12 18.41
C VAL A 141 -30.09 5.20 19.36
N ASP A 142 -30.12 6.21 20.23
CA ASP A 142 -31.26 6.50 21.09
C ASP A 142 -32.39 7.17 20.29
N VAL A 143 -33.19 6.33 19.65
CA VAL A 143 -34.30 6.76 18.78
C VAL A 143 -35.35 7.56 19.55
N GLU A 144 -35.64 7.18 20.81
CA GLU A 144 -36.64 7.83 21.64
C GLU A 144 -36.15 9.19 22.15
N GLY A 145 -34.94 9.24 22.70
CA GLY A 145 -34.34 10.49 23.20
C GLY A 145 -34.07 11.51 22.11
N LEU A 146 -33.75 11.07 20.89
CA LEU A 146 -33.55 11.93 19.72
C LEU A 146 -34.83 12.20 18.91
N GLN A 147 -35.97 11.62 19.30
CA GLN A 147 -37.28 11.79 18.63
C GLN A 147 -37.25 11.43 17.13
N LEU A 148 -36.54 10.35 16.78
CA LEU A 148 -36.40 9.90 15.39
C LEU A 148 -37.55 8.97 14.98
N HIS A 149 -38.66 9.56 14.55
CA HIS A 149 -39.90 8.81 14.29
C HIS A 149 -39.82 7.77 13.15
N ASP A 150 -38.98 8.01 12.16
CA ASP A 150 -38.83 7.19 10.95
C ASP A 150 -37.54 6.33 10.97
N TYR A 151 -36.82 6.29 12.11
CA TYR A 151 -35.50 5.65 12.16
C TYR A 151 -35.51 4.19 11.69
N TYR A 152 -36.43 3.38 12.21
CA TYR A 152 -36.55 1.97 11.81
C TYR A 152 -37.29 1.77 10.46
N GLU A 153 -37.92 2.82 9.94
CA GLU A 153 -38.46 2.82 8.57
C GLU A 153 -37.34 2.95 7.54
N ILE A 154 -36.26 3.65 7.87
CA ILE A 154 -35.12 3.87 6.97
C ILE A 154 -33.99 2.87 7.27
N ILE A 155 -33.58 2.76 8.54
CA ILE A 155 -32.45 1.93 8.97
C ILE A 155 -32.93 0.54 9.38
N LYS A 156 -32.81 -0.42 8.45
CA LYS A 156 -33.32 -1.79 8.63
C LYS A 156 -32.47 -2.69 9.51
N LYS A 157 -31.18 -2.38 9.65
CA LYS A 157 -30.20 -3.18 10.40
C LYS A 157 -29.31 -2.24 11.22
N PRO A 158 -29.81 -1.69 12.35
CA PRO A 158 -29.00 -0.86 13.22
C PRO A 158 -27.77 -1.62 13.71
N MET A 159 -26.67 -0.89 13.91
CA MET A 159 -25.39 -1.44 14.36
C MET A 159 -24.59 -0.35 15.10
N ASP A 160 -23.83 -0.79 16.09
CA ASP A 160 -22.94 0.03 16.92
C ASP A 160 -21.62 -0.72 17.19
N PHE A 161 -20.60 0.01 17.66
CA PHE A 161 -19.28 -0.56 17.87
C PHE A 161 -19.22 -1.52 19.06
N ASN A 162 -20.02 -1.34 20.11
CA ASN A 162 -20.06 -2.28 21.22
C ASN A 162 -20.63 -3.63 20.77
N THR A 163 -21.71 -3.64 19.98
CA THR A 163 -22.25 -4.84 19.34
C THR A 163 -21.22 -5.53 18.45
N ILE A 164 -20.43 -4.78 17.68
CA ILE A 164 -19.36 -5.35 16.85
C ILE A 164 -18.27 -5.97 17.72
N LYS A 165 -17.82 -5.31 18.80
CA LYS A 165 -16.82 -5.86 19.74
C LYS A 165 -17.29 -7.18 20.35
N THR A 166 -18.52 -7.24 20.87
CA THR A 166 -19.07 -8.46 21.47
C THR A 166 -19.09 -9.62 20.47
N ARG A 167 -19.39 -9.34 19.19
CA ARG A 167 -19.37 -10.37 18.13
C ARG A 167 -17.98 -10.85 17.75
N MET A 168 -16.95 -10.06 18.00
CA MET A 168 -15.55 -10.46 17.74
C MET A 168 -14.97 -11.31 18.86
N GLU A 169 -15.49 -11.19 20.08
CA GLU A 169 -15.03 -11.92 21.26
C GLU A 169 -15.76 -13.25 21.48
N ALA A 170 -16.92 -13.44 20.82
CA ALA A 170 -17.73 -14.66 20.83
C ALA A 170 -17.19 -15.75 19.89
#